data_AF-A0A8X6WZW1-F1
#
_entry.id   AF-A0A8X6WZW1-F1
#
_cell.length_a   1.000
_cell.length_b   1.000
_cell.length_c   1.000
_cell.angle_alpha   90.00
_cell.angle_beta   90.00
_cell.angle_gamma   90.00
#
_symmetry.space_group_name_H-M   'P 1'
#
loop_
_entity.id
_entity.type
_entity.pdbx_description
1 polymer ?
#
loop_
_entity_poly.entity_id
_entity_poly.type
_entity_poly.pdbx_seq_one_letter_code
_entity_poly.pdbx_strand_id
1 'polypeptide(L)'
;MAKRQKSSSKNNKGKDMLINVQAIHDVLSETTKIQVHPTSSVYLTAILQFVTAEVIETALKNKQGTSVELTSDDINKAIEADPELKQLFSLV
;
A
#
# COMPACT_ATOMS: atom_id res chain seq x y z
N MET A 1 -1.21 36.01 31.03
CA MET A 1 -1.75 34.64 30.78
C MET A 1 -1.67 34.36 29.30
N ALA A 2 -0.68 33.59 28.84
CA ALA A 2 -0.54 33.24 27.43
C ALA A 2 -1.54 32.13 27.06
N LYS A 3 -2.42 32.41 26.09
CA LYS A 3 -3.34 31.41 25.53
C LYS A 3 -2.52 30.35 24.79
N ARG A 4 -2.45 29.12 25.32
CA ARG A 4 -1.98 27.94 24.59
C ARG A 4 -2.80 27.80 23.32
N GLN A 5 -2.17 27.98 22.16
CA GLN A 5 -2.75 27.58 20.89
C GLN A 5 -2.94 26.06 20.92
N LYS A 6 -4.20 25.61 20.98
CA LYS A 6 -4.54 24.22 20.65
C LYS A 6 -4.15 24.03 19.20
N SER A 7 -3.08 23.27 18.94
CA SER A 7 -2.82 22.73 17.61
C SER A 7 -4.06 21.91 17.23
N SER A 8 -4.85 22.42 16.30
CA SER A 8 -5.94 21.67 15.70
C SER A 8 -5.34 20.41 15.11
N SER A 9 -5.80 19.25 15.59
CA SER A 9 -5.45 17.95 15.02
C SER A 9 -5.94 17.96 13.57
N LYS A 10 -5.02 18.20 12.64
CA LYS A 10 -5.28 18.19 11.20
C LYS A 10 -5.62 16.75 10.82
N ASN A 11 -6.83 16.55 10.29
CA ASN A 11 -7.30 15.40 9.51
C ASN A 11 -6.59 14.05 9.77
N ASN A 12 -7.22 13.21 10.59
CA ASN A 12 -6.89 11.78 10.77
C ASN A 12 -7.24 10.91 9.54
N LYS A 13 -7.13 11.43 8.32
CA LYS A 13 -7.35 10.62 7.09
C LYS A 13 -6.10 9.79 6.84
N GLY A 14 -6.16 8.50 7.22
CA GLY A 14 -5.03 7.57 7.09
C GLY A 14 -4.64 6.83 8.37
N LYS A 15 -5.36 7.04 9.49
CA LYS A 15 -5.03 6.41 10.78
C LYS A 15 -5.09 4.87 10.75
N ASP A 16 -5.87 4.30 9.84
CA ASP A 16 -6.07 2.84 9.71
C ASP A 16 -5.18 2.22 8.61
N MET A 17 -4.20 2.99 8.09
CA MET A 17 -3.31 2.52 7.03
C MET A 17 -2.03 1.95 7.62
N LEU A 18 -1.66 0.76 7.12
CA LEU A 18 -0.43 0.06 7.49
C LEU A 18 0.78 0.65 6.77
N ILE A 19 0.57 1.21 5.57
CA ILE A 19 1.59 1.91 4.79
C ILE A 19 1.63 3.39 5.19
N ASN A 20 2.84 3.94 5.33
CA ASN A 20 3.06 5.32 5.74
C ASN A 20 2.64 6.32 4.64
N VAL A 21 1.49 6.97 4.84
CA VAL A 21 0.93 7.97 3.90
C VAL A 21 1.90 9.12 3.61
N GLN A 22 2.67 9.58 4.60
CA GLN A 22 3.63 10.67 4.40
C GLN A 22 4.76 10.25 3.48
N ALA A 23 5.29 9.03 3.65
CA ALA A 23 6.31 8.50 2.76
C ALA A 23 5.79 8.40 1.31
N ILE A 24 4.54 7.99 1.11
CA ILE A 24 3.91 7.98 -0.21
C ILE A 24 3.76 9.41 -0.77
N HIS A 25 3.41 10.39 0.05
CA HIS A 25 3.35 11.81 -0.35
C HIS A 25 4.72 12.36 -0.78
N ASP A 26 5.76 12.04 -0.01
CA ASP A 26 7.13 12.47 -0.28
C ASP A 26 7.62 11.89 -1.62
N VAL A 27 7.46 10.57 -1.83
CA VAL A 27 7.82 9.89 -3.09
C VAL A 27 7.05 10.46 -4.28
N LEU A 28 5.75 10.70 -4.14
CA LEU A 28 4.95 11.30 -5.21
C LEU A 28 5.41 12.71 -5.55
N SER A 29 5.70 13.53 -4.54
CA SER A 29 6.13 14.92 -4.73
C SER A 29 7.50 14.97 -5.41
N GLU A 30 8.44 14.11 -5.00
CA GLU A 30 9.78 14.01 -5.60
C GLU A 30 9.72 13.52 -7.05
N THR A 31 8.93 12.48 -7.31
CA THR A 31 8.84 11.84 -8.64
C THR A 31 8.16 12.75 -9.65
N THR A 32 7.08 13.43 -9.26
CA THR A 32 6.25 14.21 -10.19
C THR A 32 6.69 15.67 -10.31
N LYS A 33 7.48 16.18 -9.36
CA LYS A 33 7.91 17.60 -9.28
C LYS A 33 6.75 18.61 -9.29
N ILE A 34 5.55 18.18 -8.89
CA ILE A 34 4.37 19.03 -8.74
C ILE A 34 3.87 19.01 -7.29
N GLN A 35 3.00 19.98 -6.94
CA GLN A 35 2.28 19.91 -5.68
C GLN A 35 1.28 18.75 -5.70
N VAL A 36 1.52 17.76 -4.85
CA VAL A 36 0.62 16.62 -4.66
C VAL A 36 -0.43 16.98 -3.61
N HIS A 37 -1.71 16.90 -3.99
CA HIS A 37 -2.79 17.07 -3.03
C HIS A 37 -2.74 15.97 -1.96
N PRO A 38 -2.86 16.27 -0.65
CA PRO A 38 -2.71 15.27 0.42
C PRO A 38 -3.61 14.04 0.27
N THR A 39 -4.85 14.23 -0.21
CA THR A 39 -5.78 13.13 -0.46
C THR A 39 -5.28 12.15 -1.53
N SER A 40 -4.48 12.59 -2.51
CA SER A 40 -3.93 11.71 -3.54
C SER A 40 -3.02 10.64 -2.93
N SER A 41 -2.21 11.01 -1.93
CA SER A 41 -1.36 10.08 -1.19
C SER A 41 -2.18 9.10 -0.37
N VAL A 42 -3.29 9.54 0.25
CA VAL A 42 -4.21 8.64 0.95
C VAL A 42 -4.80 7.60 -0.01
N TYR A 43 -5.26 8.02 -1.19
CA TYR A 43 -5.82 7.09 -2.18
C TYR A 43 -4.77 6.09 -2.69
N LEU A 44 -3.58 6.57 -3.05
CA LEU A 44 -2.53 5.66 -3.51
C LEU A 44 -2.12 4.68 -2.41
N THR A 45 -2.01 5.15 -1.16
CA THR A 45 -1.72 4.28 -0.01
C THR A 45 -2.78 3.18 0.14
N ALA A 46 -4.07 3.50 -0.08
CA ALA A 46 -5.16 2.53 0.04
C ALA A 46 -5.06 1.46 -1.04
N ILE A 47 -4.78 1.88 -2.28
CA ILE A 47 -4.61 0.99 -3.42
C ILE A 47 -3.42 0.07 -3.19
N LEU A 48 -2.28 0.62 -2.78
CA LEU A 48 -1.08 -0.18 -2.50
C LEU A 48 -1.33 -1.19 -1.38
N GLN A 49 -1.98 -0.79 -0.29
CA GLN A 49 -2.29 -1.69 0.81
C GLN A 49 -3.25 -2.80 0.38
N PHE A 50 -4.28 -2.46 -0.42
CA PHE A 50 -5.23 -3.43 -0.96
C PHE A 50 -4.54 -4.45 -1.88
N VAL A 51 -3.79 -4.00 -2.89
CA VAL A 51 -3.08 -4.89 -3.81
C VAL A 51 -2.06 -5.76 -3.08
N THR A 52 -1.34 -5.19 -2.10
CA THR A 52 -0.40 -5.95 -1.26
C THR A 52 -1.12 -7.05 -0.48
N ALA A 53 -2.27 -6.75 0.11
CA ALA A 53 -3.07 -7.73 0.85
C ALA A 53 -3.57 -8.85 -0.07
N GLU A 54 -4.07 -8.52 -1.27
CA GLU A 54 -4.58 -9.49 -2.23
C GLU A 54 -3.50 -10.48 -2.69
N VAL A 55 -2.29 -9.97 -3.01
CA VAL A 55 -1.16 -10.80 -3.40
C VAL A 55 -0.73 -11.73 -2.26
N ILE A 56 -0.63 -11.22 -1.03
CA ILE A 56 -0.26 -12.02 0.15
C ILE A 56 -1.31 -13.08 0.44
N GLU A 57 -2.59 -12.73 0.41
CA GLU A 57 -3.69 -13.66 0.66
C GLU A 57 -3.72 -14.78 -0.39
N THR A 58 -3.57 -14.42 -1.67
CA THR A 58 -3.52 -15.38 -2.78
C THR A 58 -2.31 -16.30 -2.68
N ALA A 59 -1.15 -15.78 -2.27
CA ALA A 59 0.04 -16.59 -2.03
C ALA A 59 -0.13 -17.55 -0.85
N LEU A 60 -0.75 -17.12 0.25
CA LEU A 60 -1.06 -18.00 1.38
C LEU A 60 -2.05 -19.11 0.99
N LYS A 61 -3.08 -18.80 0.20
CA LYS A 61 -4.05 -19.79 -0.29
C LYS A 61 -3.41 -20.85 -1.18
N ASN A 62 -2.46 -20.46 -2.02
CA ASN A 62 -1.78 -21.35 -2.96
C ASN A 62 -0.51 -22.01 -2.40
N LYS A 63 -0.09 -21.63 -1.19
CA LYS A 63 1.10 -22.18 -0.56
C LYS A 63 0.92 -23.67 -0.30
N GLN A 64 1.86 -24.46 -0.80
CA GLN A 64 1.93 -25.89 -0.50
C GLN A 64 3.02 -26.15 0.54
N GLY A 65 2.72 -26.99 1.53
CA GLY A 65 3.65 -27.37 2.59
C GLY A 65 3.36 -26.69 3.94
N THR A 66 4.24 -26.95 4.91
CA THR A 66 4.07 -26.53 6.32
C THR A 66 4.88 -25.30 6.69
N SER A 67 5.64 -24.73 5.75
CA SER A 67 6.44 -23.53 6.02
C SER A 67 5.54 -22.33 6.31
N VAL A 68 5.92 -21.52 7.30
CA VAL A 68 5.18 -20.31 7.72
C VAL A 68 5.61 -19.08 6.91
N GLU A 69 6.74 -19.17 6.20
CA GLU A 69 7.33 -18.05 5.45
C GLU A 69 6.94 -18.08 3.97
N LEU A 70 6.41 -16.98 3.43
CA LEU A 70 6.18 -16.81 1.99
C LEU A 70 7.49 -16.57 1.24
N THR A 71 7.72 -17.34 0.19
CA THR A 71 8.87 -17.16 -0.71
C THR A 71 8.49 -16.37 -1.95
N SER A 72 9.48 -15.87 -2.69
CA SER A 72 9.24 -15.21 -3.98
C SER A 72 8.52 -16.12 -4.98
N ASP A 73 8.80 -17.43 -4.97
CA ASP A 73 8.13 -18.41 -5.82
C ASP A 73 6.64 -18.55 -5.47
N ASP A 74 6.28 -18.47 -4.18
CA ASP A 74 4.87 -18.50 -3.75
C ASP A 74 4.11 -17.28 -4.27
N ILE A 75 4.75 -16.10 -4.24
CA ILE A 75 4.19 -14.85 -4.75
C ILE A 75 4.02 -14.91 -6.27
N ASN A 76 5.04 -15.37 -7.01
CA ASN A 76 4.96 -15.48 -8.46
C ASN A 76 3.87 -16.48 -8.89
N LYS A 77 3.76 -17.62 -8.21
CA LYS A 77 2.67 -18.58 -8.47
C LYS A 77 1.31 -17.98 -8.18
N ALA A 78 1.17 -17.19 -7.13
CA ALA A 78 -0.07 -16.50 -6.80
C ALA A 78 -0.50 -15.53 -7.90
N ILE A 79 0.44 -14.72 -8.40
CA ILE A 79 0.22 -13.78 -9.50
C ILE A 79 -0.18 -14.52 -10.77
N GLU A 80 0.51 -15.60 -11.12
CA GLU A 80 0.22 -16.40 -12.32
C GLU A 80 -1.11 -17.15 -12.26
N ALA A 81 -1.55 -17.53 -11.06
CA ALA A 81 -2.78 -18.29 -10.85
C ALA A 81 -4.04 -17.40 -10.88
N ASP A 82 -3.91 -16.13 -10.53
CA ASP A 82 -5.03 -15.18 -10.52
C ASP A 82 -5.04 -14.32 -11.80
N PRO A 83 -6.11 -14.38 -12.63
CA PRO A 83 -6.16 -13.64 -13.89
C PRO A 83 -6.07 -12.12 -13.75
N GLU A 84 -6.62 -11.55 -12.67
CA GLU A 84 -6.62 -10.09 -12.44
C GLU A 84 -5.24 -9.62 -11.99
N LEU A 85 -4.60 -10.34 -11.07
CA LEU A 85 -3.21 -10.09 -10.68
C LEU A 85 -2.27 -10.31 -11.86
N LYS A 86 -2.44 -11.38 -12.64
CA LYS A 86 -1.65 -11.64 -13.84
C LYS A 86 -1.77 -10.49 -14.84
N GLN A 87 -2.98 -9.97 -15.04
CA GLN A 87 -3.19 -8.81 -15.91
C GLN A 87 -2.51 -7.56 -15.35
N LEU A 88 -2.68 -7.30 -14.06
CA LEU A 88 -2.09 -6.13 -13.37
C LEU A 88 -0.55 -6.15 -13.42
N PHE A 89 0.06 -7.32 -13.27
CA PHE A 89 1.50 -7.52 -13.27
C PHE A 89 2.06 -7.95 -14.62
N SER A 90 1.28 -7.94 -15.71
CA SER A 90 1.70 -8.43 -17.03
C SER A 90 2.92 -7.72 -17.66
N LEU A 91 3.32 -6.57 -17.10
CA LEU A 91 4.48 -5.79 -17.54
C LEU A 91 5.72 -5.99 -16.66
N VAL A 92 5.60 -6.77 -15.59
CA VAL A 92 6.65 -7.08 -14.60
C VAL A 92 7.08 -8.53 -14.79
#